data_AF-A0A0E3WE13-F1
#
_entry.id   AF-A0A0E3WE13-F1
#
_cell.length_a   1.000
_cell.length_b   1.000
_cell.length_c   1.000
_cell.angle_alpha   90.00
_cell.angle_beta   90.00
_cell.angle_gamma   90.00
#
_symmetry.space_group_name_H-M   'P 1'
#
loop_
_entity.id
_entity.type
_entity.pdbx_description
1 polymer ?
#
loop_
_entity_poly.entity_id
_entity_poly.type
_entity_poly.pdbx_seq_one_letter_code
_entity_poly.pdbx_strand_id
1 'polypeptide(L)'
;MGTFARSRADFWRVQDIGASWNKPPSSLSEPQLQEVVGEVVRAAQTLLQSDTELLADGTIDLHTAKVALSTVWRRTGEALRGNALSAEAVIDTSDMLDLLDQVREVDSYLQESCLARRDNAFKVARIALSRLGHTSSVAALIDQALPSLCELGFDRVILSRICDCSWVVKAMCVPTDPEWASEIVQVGQEHPNP
;
A
#
# COMPACT_ATOMS: atom_id res chain seq x y z
N MET A 1 -24.30 9.66 -40.79
CA MET A 1 -25.01 9.52 -39.51
C MET A 1 -24.81 8.10 -39.02
N GLY A 2 -24.22 7.95 -37.84
CA GLY A 2 -23.78 6.66 -37.29
C GLY A 2 -22.48 6.83 -36.49
N THR A 3 -22.48 7.79 -35.57
CA THR A 3 -21.39 8.03 -34.62
C THR A 3 -21.27 6.80 -33.72
N PHE A 4 -20.22 6.00 -33.89
CA PHE A 4 -19.82 5.01 -32.90
C PHE A 4 -19.45 5.77 -31.63
N ALA A 5 -20.35 5.78 -30.65
CA ALA A 5 -19.99 6.10 -29.28
C ALA A 5 -18.94 5.06 -28.85
N ARG A 6 -17.66 5.45 -28.81
CA ARG A 6 -16.62 4.67 -28.15
C ARG A 6 -17.13 4.39 -26.73
N SER A 7 -17.41 3.12 -26.42
CA SER A 7 -17.86 2.73 -25.08
C SER A 7 -16.84 3.21 -24.05
N ARG A 8 -17.31 3.69 -22.90
CA ARG A 8 -16.46 4.06 -21.75
C ARG A 8 -15.53 2.90 -21.38
N ALA A 9 -15.93 1.65 -21.61
CA ALA A 9 -15.10 0.47 -21.39
C ALA A 9 -13.82 0.45 -22.22
N ASP A 10 -13.85 0.87 -23.50
CA ASP A 10 -12.65 0.92 -24.35
C ASP A 10 -11.71 2.07 -23.94
N PHE A 11 -12.27 3.16 -23.41
CA PHE A 11 -11.49 4.28 -22.86
C PHE A 11 -10.72 3.87 -21.60
N TRP A 12 -11.38 3.15 -20.68
CA TRP A 12 -10.75 2.67 -19.44
C TRP A 12 -9.78 1.51 -19.65
N ARG A 13 -10.00 0.65 -20.65
CA ARG A 13 -9.05 -0.44 -21.01
C ARG A 13 -7.64 0.10 -21.36
N VAL A 14 -7.55 1.37 -21.79
CA VAL A 14 -6.30 2.07 -22.09
C VAL A 14 -5.75 2.86 -20.87
N GLN A 15 -6.60 3.24 -19.92
CA GLN A 15 -6.24 4.05 -18.75
C GLN A 15 -6.01 3.25 -17.45
N ASP A 16 -6.33 1.95 -17.40
CA ASP A 16 -6.22 1.12 -16.19
C ASP A 16 -4.77 0.67 -15.91
N ILE A 17 -3.85 1.64 -15.83
CA ILE A 17 -2.55 1.46 -15.17
C ILE A 17 -2.83 1.75 -13.69
N GLY A 18 -3.44 0.78 -13.00
CA GLY A 18 -4.01 0.89 -11.65
C GLY A 18 -3.42 2.01 -10.81
N ALA A 19 -4.22 3.07 -10.59
CA ALA A 19 -3.82 4.18 -9.75
C ALA A 19 -3.43 3.67 -8.35
N SER A 20 -2.51 4.38 -7.70
CA SER A 20 -1.95 4.00 -6.40
C SER A 20 -3.05 3.86 -5.32
N TRP A 21 -3.24 2.62 -4.91
CA TRP A 21 -3.87 2.10 -3.70
C TRP A 21 -4.00 3.13 -2.56
N ASN A 22 -5.19 3.69 -2.37
CA ASN A 22 -5.48 4.47 -1.16
C ASN A 22 -5.81 3.51 0.00
N LYS A 23 -4.80 3.24 0.83
CA LYS A 23 -4.88 2.38 2.02
C LYS A 23 -5.87 2.94 3.06
N PRO A 24 -6.52 2.07 3.85
CA PRO A 24 -7.44 2.49 4.90
C PRO A 24 -6.77 3.46 5.92
N PRO A 25 -7.54 4.40 6.48
CA PRO A 25 -7.06 5.65 7.09
C PRO A 25 -6.44 5.52 8.50
N SER A 26 -5.87 4.37 8.87
CA SER A 26 -5.33 4.13 10.22
C SER A 26 -3.83 3.82 10.28
N SER A 27 -3.11 3.99 9.17
CA SER A 27 -1.65 3.93 9.12
C SER A 27 -1.09 5.26 8.65
N LEU A 28 0.18 5.53 8.98
CA LEU A 28 0.95 6.57 8.30
C LEU A 28 0.67 6.51 6.80
N SER A 29 0.22 7.63 6.25
CA SER A 29 0.14 7.76 4.81
C SER A 29 1.55 7.64 4.25
N GLU A 30 1.70 7.10 3.04
CA GLU A 30 2.99 7.04 2.33
C GLU A 30 3.75 8.39 2.37
N PRO A 31 3.10 9.57 2.25
CA PRO A 31 3.78 10.85 2.43
C PRO A 31 4.32 11.08 3.85
N GLN A 32 3.60 10.67 4.91
CA GLN A 32 4.10 10.80 6.29
C GLN A 32 5.27 9.86 6.57
N LEU A 33 5.22 8.63 6.05
CA LEU A 33 6.34 7.70 6.14
C LEU A 33 7.59 8.28 5.46
N GLN A 34 7.39 8.87 4.28
CA GLN A 34 8.47 9.46 3.50
C GLN A 34 9.08 10.68 4.19
N GLU A 35 8.25 11.51 4.81
CA GLU A 35 8.67 12.68 5.58
C GLU A 35 9.53 12.28 6.79
N VAL A 36 8.99 11.45 7.68
CA VAL A 36 9.65 11.08 8.94
C VAL A 36 10.95 10.32 8.72
N VAL A 37 10.96 9.34 7.80
CA VAL A 37 12.19 8.59 7.48
C VAL A 37 13.18 9.48 6.73
N GLY A 38 12.68 10.33 5.84
CA GLY A 38 13.50 11.26 5.08
C GLY A 38 14.23 12.27 5.97
N GLU A 39 13.62 12.72 7.06
CA GLU A 39 14.26 13.60 8.05
C GLU A 39 15.44 12.93 8.74
N VAL A 40 15.26 11.71 9.24
CA VAL A 40 16.33 10.94 9.91
C VAL A 40 17.48 10.64 8.94
N VAL A 41 17.17 10.27 7.70
CA VAL A 41 18.19 10.01 6.68
C VAL A 41 18.96 11.29 6.33
N ARG A 42 18.28 12.42 6.17
CA ARG A 42 18.94 13.72 5.91
C ARG A 42 19.85 14.13 7.07
N ALA A 43 19.38 13.98 8.31
CA ALA A 43 20.19 14.24 9.50
C ALA A 43 21.46 13.37 9.53
N ALA A 44 21.32 12.07 9.20
CA ALA A 44 22.44 11.15 9.10
C ALA A 44 23.42 11.51 7.98
N GLN A 45 22.94 11.93 6.81
CA GLN A 45 23.80 12.36 5.70
C GLN A 45 24.62 13.61 6.06
N THR A 46 24.00 14.58 6.73
CA THR A 46 24.68 15.79 7.21
C THR A 46 25.74 15.45 8.27
N LEU A 47 25.39 14.63 9.26
CA LEU A 47 26.27 14.30 10.37
C LEU A 47 27.40 13.35 9.97
N LEU A 48 27.14 12.36 9.12
CA LEU A 48 28.12 11.33 8.74
C LEU A 48 28.93 11.68 7.49
N GLN A 49 28.70 12.85 6.89
CA GLN A 49 29.34 13.32 5.64
C GLN A 49 29.40 12.22 4.56
N SER A 50 28.34 11.41 4.49
CA SER A 50 28.31 10.22 3.64
C SER A 50 27.58 10.52 2.34
N ASP A 51 28.29 10.39 1.21
CA ASP A 51 27.73 10.44 -0.17
C ASP A 51 26.80 9.25 -0.52
N THR A 52 26.34 8.51 0.47
CA THR A 52 25.49 7.34 0.21
C THR A 52 24.06 7.81 -0.03
N GLU A 53 23.54 7.51 -1.22
CA GLU A 53 22.12 7.50 -1.54
C GLU A 53 21.42 6.46 -0.66
N LEU A 54 21.07 6.86 0.57
CA LEU A 54 20.35 6.01 1.53
C LEU A 54 18.88 5.84 1.14
N LEU A 55 18.38 6.73 0.28
CA LEU A 55 17.04 6.69 -0.30
C LEU A 55 17.20 7.00 -1.80
N ALA A 56 16.97 6.01 -2.65
CA ALA A 56 16.84 6.27 -4.09
C ALA A 56 15.55 7.08 -4.33
N ASP A 57 15.58 7.98 -5.32
CA ASP A 57 14.49 8.91 -5.69
C ASP A 57 13.20 8.15 -6.10
N GLY A 58 12.43 7.73 -5.10
CA GLY A 58 11.28 6.85 -5.26
C GLY A 58 10.41 6.80 -4.00
N THR A 59 9.24 6.18 -4.16
CA THR A 59 8.28 5.95 -3.07
C THR A 59 8.91 5.12 -1.96
N ILE A 60 8.98 5.67 -0.75
CA ILE A 60 9.49 4.96 0.43
C ILE A 60 8.43 3.98 0.89
N ASP A 61 8.62 2.69 0.60
CA ASP A 61 7.86 1.64 1.23
C ASP A 61 8.42 1.30 2.62
N LEU A 62 7.65 0.54 3.40
CA LEU A 62 8.04 0.16 4.76
C LEU A 62 9.35 -0.63 4.81
N HIS A 63 9.62 -1.46 3.80
CA HIS A 63 10.81 -2.28 3.77
C HIS A 63 12.05 -1.40 3.57
N THR A 64 11.98 -0.50 2.60
CA THR A 64 13.01 0.48 2.27
C THR A 64 13.27 1.40 3.47
N ALA A 65 12.21 1.86 4.16
CA ALA A 65 12.34 2.63 5.39
C ALA A 65 13.14 1.91 6.46
N LYS A 66 12.83 0.63 6.74
CA LYS A 66 13.56 -0.17 7.73
C LYS A 66 15.02 -0.38 7.35
N VAL A 67 15.30 -0.65 6.06
CA VAL A 67 16.66 -0.79 5.56
C VAL A 67 17.44 0.51 5.75
N ALA A 68 16.85 1.66 5.42
CA ALA A 68 17.46 2.97 5.59
C ALA A 68 17.78 3.25 7.07
N LEU A 69 16.80 3.09 7.98
CA LEU A 69 17.00 3.29 9.42
C LEU A 69 18.06 2.37 10.02
N SER A 70 18.05 1.08 9.65
CA SER A 70 19.08 0.13 10.11
C SER A 70 20.49 0.49 9.63
N THR A 71 20.58 1.06 8.42
CA THR A 71 21.84 1.52 7.85
C THR A 71 22.35 2.76 8.59
N VAL A 72 21.47 3.72 8.87
CA VAL A 72 21.80 4.90 9.69
C VAL A 72 22.29 4.46 11.06
N TRP A 73 21.53 3.63 11.78
CA TRP A 73 21.90 3.11 13.10
C TRP A 73 23.29 2.49 13.11
N ARG A 74 23.57 1.59 12.14
CA ARG A 74 24.86 0.91 12.05
C ARG A 74 26.01 1.90 11.84
N ARG A 75 25.85 2.85 10.91
CA ARG A 75 26.90 3.82 10.58
C ARG A 75 27.15 4.81 11.70
N THR A 76 26.11 5.32 12.36
CA THR A 76 26.24 6.18 13.53
C THR A 76 26.96 5.43 14.66
N GLY A 77 26.63 4.15 14.87
CA GLY A 77 27.36 3.30 15.82
C GLY A 77 28.82 3.02 15.43
N GLU A 78 29.14 2.91 14.14
CA GLU A 78 30.52 2.79 13.64
C GLU A 78 31.33 4.08 13.82
N ALA A 79 30.71 5.24 13.58
CA ALA A 79 31.31 6.55 13.81
C ALA A 79 31.62 6.76 15.30
N LEU A 80 30.66 6.47 16.19
CA LEU A 80 30.85 6.53 17.65
C LEU A 80 31.95 5.59 18.16
N ARG A 81 32.16 4.44 17.52
CA ARG A 81 33.22 3.47 17.89
C ARG A 81 34.62 3.88 17.39
N GLY A 82 34.77 5.03 16.74
CA GLY A 82 36.07 5.60 16.40
C GLY A 82 36.60 5.25 15.02
N ASN A 83 35.74 4.94 14.04
CA ASN A 83 36.15 4.92 12.62
C ASN A 83 36.27 6.37 12.10
N ALA A 84 37.19 7.13 12.71
CA ALA A 84 37.44 8.55 12.48
C ALA A 84 38.26 8.77 11.20
N LEU A 85 37.70 8.45 10.03
CA LEU A 85 38.28 8.89 8.76
C LEU A 85 38.10 10.40 8.50
N SER A 86 37.48 11.14 9.42
CA SER A 86 37.31 12.60 9.33
C SER A 86 37.73 13.27 10.63
N ALA A 87 39.04 13.39 10.86
CA ALA A 87 39.62 14.15 11.96
C ALA A 87 39.42 15.68 11.86
N GLU A 88 38.68 16.17 10.86
CA GLU A 88 38.50 17.61 10.59
C GLU A 88 37.08 18.14 10.88
N ALA A 89 36.10 17.28 11.17
CA ALA A 89 34.78 17.70 11.62
C ALA A 89 34.58 17.24 13.06
N VAL A 90 34.57 18.17 14.01
CA VAL A 90 34.13 17.93 15.39
C VAL A 90 32.61 17.69 15.32
N ILE A 91 32.21 16.48 14.94
CA ILE A 91 30.84 16.02 15.12
C ILE A 91 30.72 15.69 16.61
N ASP A 92 29.84 16.41 17.30
CA ASP A 92 29.64 16.18 18.74
C ASP A 92 29.11 14.76 18.94
N THR A 93 29.66 14.06 19.94
CA THR A 93 29.15 12.75 20.36
C THR A 93 27.69 12.87 20.79
N SER A 94 27.27 14.03 21.30
CA SER A 94 25.87 14.35 21.61
C SER A 94 24.97 14.25 20.37
N ASP A 95 25.35 14.88 19.25
CA ASP A 95 24.55 14.86 18.02
C ASP A 95 24.37 13.45 17.46
N MET A 96 25.41 12.61 17.60
CA MET A 96 25.35 11.19 17.19
C MET A 96 24.44 10.36 18.10
N LEU A 97 24.41 10.62 19.41
CA LEU A 97 23.50 9.96 20.34
C LEU A 97 22.04 10.39 20.06
N ASP A 98 21.81 11.68 19.83
CA ASP A 98 20.49 12.20 19.46
C ASP A 98 19.98 11.57 18.16
N LEU A 99 20.86 11.37 17.17
CA LEU A 99 20.52 10.67 15.92
C LEU A 99 20.14 9.20 16.18
N LEU A 100 20.83 8.49 17.07
CA LEU A 100 20.47 7.12 17.44
C LEU A 100 19.09 7.07 18.11
N ASP A 101 18.82 8.00 19.03
CA ASP A 101 17.53 8.10 19.69
C ASP A 101 16.41 8.39 18.69
N GLN A 102 16.61 9.32 17.75
CA GLN A 102 15.66 9.58 16.65
C GLN A 102 15.40 8.34 15.79
N VAL A 103 16.45 7.60 15.39
CA VAL A 103 16.29 6.36 14.63
C VAL A 103 15.46 5.34 15.40
N ARG A 104 15.69 5.21 16.71
CA ARG A 104 14.96 4.29 17.57
C ARG A 104 13.49 4.68 17.74
N GLU A 105 13.22 5.96 17.93
CA GLU A 105 11.85 6.48 18.02
C GLU A 105 11.08 6.22 16.73
N VAL A 106 11.68 6.54 15.57
CA VAL A 106 11.05 6.28 14.28
C VAL A 106 10.85 4.79 14.05
N ASP A 107 11.84 3.93 14.30
CA ASP A 107 11.67 2.48 14.12
C ASP A 107 10.56 1.91 15.02
N SER A 108 10.50 2.34 16.28
CA SER A 108 9.45 1.92 17.22
C SER A 108 8.07 2.34 16.73
N TYR A 109 7.94 3.60 16.28
CA TYR A 109 6.71 4.14 15.73
C TYR A 109 6.25 3.40 14.45
N LEU A 110 7.19 3.05 13.57
CA LEU A 110 6.90 2.24 12.39
C LEU A 110 6.43 0.84 12.76
N GLN A 111 7.07 0.19 13.74
CA GLN A 111 6.67 -1.13 14.21
C GLN A 111 5.25 -1.13 14.78
N GLU A 112 4.93 -0.17 15.65
CA GLU A 112 3.59 -0.02 16.23
C GLU A 112 2.54 0.22 15.16
N SER A 113 2.81 1.12 14.20
CA SER A 113 1.92 1.39 13.07
C SER A 113 1.67 0.14 12.21
N CYS A 114 2.69 -0.71 12.02
CA CYS A 114 2.55 -1.96 11.28
C CYS A 114 1.70 -2.99 12.02
N LEU A 115 1.92 -3.14 13.33
CA LEU A 115 1.12 -4.04 14.17
C LEU A 115 -0.34 -3.59 14.20
N ALA A 116 -0.60 -2.30 14.39
CA ALA A 116 -1.93 -1.73 14.35
C ALA A 116 -2.64 -1.97 13.01
N ARG A 117 -1.92 -1.80 11.89
CA ARG A 117 -2.44 -2.11 10.54
C ARG A 117 -2.79 -3.58 10.38
N ARG A 118 -1.92 -4.48 10.84
CA ARG A 118 -2.15 -5.93 10.73
C ARG A 118 -3.35 -6.36 11.58
N ASP A 119 -3.47 -5.84 12.79
CA ASP A 119 -4.59 -6.12 13.69
C ASP A 119 -5.91 -5.57 13.12
N ASN A 120 -5.89 -4.39 12.50
CA ASN A 120 -7.05 -3.84 11.82
C ASN A 120 -7.46 -4.74 10.63
N ALA A 121 -6.52 -5.13 9.79
CA ALA A 121 -6.79 -6.03 8.65
C ALA A 121 -7.41 -7.36 9.11
N PHE A 122 -6.89 -7.97 10.18
CA PHE A 122 -7.48 -9.18 10.77
C PHE A 122 -8.89 -8.94 11.32
N LYS A 123 -9.14 -7.80 11.97
CA LYS A 123 -10.48 -7.44 12.44
C LYS A 123 -11.46 -7.31 11.27
N VAL A 124 -11.08 -6.60 10.21
CA VAL A 124 -11.92 -6.45 9.00
C VAL A 124 -12.18 -7.80 8.35
N ALA A 125 -11.15 -8.63 8.15
CA ALA A 125 -11.30 -9.99 7.63
C ALA A 125 -12.25 -10.85 8.46
N ARG A 126 -12.11 -10.80 9.79
CA ARG A 126 -13.00 -11.55 10.69
C ARG A 126 -14.45 -11.08 10.60
N ILE A 127 -14.69 -9.77 10.48
CA ILE A 127 -16.04 -9.20 10.32
C ILE A 127 -16.64 -9.58 8.97
N ALA A 128 -15.86 -9.47 7.88
CA ALA A 128 -16.26 -9.88 6.55
C ALA A 128 -16.64 -11.37 6.52
N LEU A 129 -15.76 -12.24 7.03
CA LEU A 129 -16.01 -13.69 7.09
C LEU A 129 -17.20 -14.05 7.97
N SER A 130 -17.40 -13.35 9.10
CA SER A 130 -18.56 -13.62 9.94
C SER A 130 -19.87 -13.26 9.23
N ARG A 131 -19.93 -12.15 8.49
CA ARG A 131 -21.12 -11.78 7.69
C ARG A 131 -21.47 -12.88 6.68
N LEU A 132 -20.47 -13.37 5.93
CA LEU A 132 -20.67 -14.44 4.94
C LEU A 132 -21.16 -15.74 5.58
N GLY A 133 -20.65 -16.09 6.77
CA GLY A 133 -21.08 -17.28 7.51
C GLY A 133 -22.55 -17.30 7.96
N HIS A 134 -23.24 -16.15 7.96
CA HIS A 134 -24.66 -16.05 8.34
C HIS A 134 -25.60 -15.99 7.13
N THR A 135 -25.09 -16.13 5.90
CA THR A 135 -25.92 -16.08 4.69
C THR A 135 -26.61 -17.43 4.43
N SER A 136 -27.91 -17.39 4.12
CA SER A 136 -28.73 -18.59 3.90
C SER A 136 -29.01 -18.90 2.43
N SER A 137 -28.45 -18.13 1.49
CA SER A 137 -28.61 -18.36 0.04
C SER A 137 -27.36 -17.97 -0.74
N VAL A 138 -27.16 -18.62 -1.89
CA VAL A 138 -26.04 -18.33 -2.80
C VAL A 138 -26.11 -16.90 -3.33
N ALA A 139 -27.31 -16.38 -3.62
CA ALA A 139 -27.48 -15.00 -4.06
C ALA A 139 -27.04 -14.01 -2.97
N ALA A 140 -27.50 -14.21 -1.73
CA ALA A 140 -27.11 -13.38 -0.60
C ALA A 140 -25.60 -13.46 -0.30
N LEU A 141 -25.01 -14.64 -0.50
CA LEU A 141 -23.56 -14.82 -0.38
C LEU A 141 -22.81 -13.98 -1.41
N ILE A 142 -23.24 -13.99 -2.67
CA ILE A 142 -22.60 -13.20 -3.75
C ILE A 142 -22.74 -11.70 -3.45
N ASP A 143 -23.94 -11.24 -3.10
CA ASP A 143 -24.21 -9.83 -2.81
C ASP A 143 -23.37 -9.30 -1.63
N GLN A 144 -23.04 -10.16 -0.67
CA GLN A 144 -22.21 -9.78 0.48
C GLN A 144 -20.71 -9.99 0.24
N ALA A 145 -20.32 -10.99 -0.57
CA ALA A 145 -18.93 -11.37 -0.77
C ALA A 145 -18.14 -10.28 -1.48
N LEU A 146 -18.68 -9.72 -2.58
CA LEU A 146 -17.93 -8.75 -3.37
C LEU A 146 -17.67 -7.44 -2.59
N PRO A 147 -18.66 -6.82 -1.93
CA PRO A 147 -18.41 -5.65 -1.09
C PRO A 147 -17.46 -5.96 0.08
N SER A 148 -17.58 -7.13 0.70
CA SER A 148 -16.70 -7.53 1.80
C SER A 148 -15.24 -7.71 1.34
N LEU A 149 -15.04 -8.21 0.11
CA LEU A 149 -13.71 -8.26 -0.49
C LEU A 149 -13.19 -6.84 -0.78
N CYS A 150 -14.03 -5.92 -1.24
CA CYS A 150 -13.61 -4.53 -1.40
C CYS A 150 -13.21 -3.88 -0.06
N GLU A 151 -13.93 -4.16 1.04
CA GLU A 151 -13.55 -3.73 2.39
C GLU A 151 -12.17 -4.27 2.84
N LEU A 152 -11.72 -5.40 2.28
CA LEU A 152 -10.39 -5.98 2.55
C LEU A 152 -9.24 -5.29 1.80
N GLY A 153 -9.55 -4.26 1.01
CA GLY A 153 -8.57 -3.46 0.27
C GLY A 153 -8.43 -3.83 -1.20
N PHE A 154 -9.38 -4.59 -1.75
CA PHE A 154 -9.49 -4.74 -3.21
C PHE A 154 -10.27 -3.55 -3.77
N ASP A 155 -9.71 -2.82 -4.73
CA ASP A 155 -10.42 -1.69 -5.34
C ASP A 155 -11.65 -2.15 -6.15
N ARG A 156 -11.54 -3.34 -6.73
CA ARG A 156 -12.48 -3.91 -7.69
C ARG A 156 -12.50 -5.41 -7.52
N VAL A 157 -13.70 -5.99 -7.56
CA VAL A 157 -13.88 -7.43 -7.45
C VAL A 157 -14.86 -7.86 -8.53
N ILE A 158 -14.50 -8.88 -9.31
CA ILE A 158 -15.35 -9.48 -10.32
C ILE A 158 -15.59 -10.93 -9.95
N LEU A 159 -16.85 -11.34 -9.91
CA LEU A 159 -17.25 -12.73 -9.84
C LEU A 159 -17.72 -13.19 -11.21
N SER A 160 -17.12 -14.29 -11.67
CA SER A 160 -17.47 -14.91 -12.93
C SER A 160 -17.65 -16.41 -12.78
N ARG A 161 -18.45 -16.99 -13.66
CA ARG A 161 -18.68 -18.43 -13.76
C ARG A 161 -18.20 -18.93 -15.11
N ILE A 162 -17.54 -20.07 -15.13
CA ILE A 162 -17.24 -20.78 -16.37
C ILE A 162 -18.41 -21.74 -16.66
N CYS A 163 -19.00 -21.61 -17.84
CA CYS A 163 -20.06 -22.48 -18.35
C CYS A 163 -19.71 -22.91 -19.77
N ASP A 164 -19.64 -24.21 -20.06
CA ASP A 164 -19.39 -24.74 -21.41
C ASP A 164 -18.17 -24.10 -22.09
N CYS A 165 -17.05 -24.04 -21.37
CA CYS A 165 -15.80 -23.35 -21.73
C CYS A 165 -15.88 -21.83 -21.88
N SER A 166 -17.06 -21.20 -21.78
CA SER A 166 -17.22 -19.75 -21.82
C SER A 166 -17.08 -19.09 -20.45
N TRP A 167 -16.44 -17.92 -20.40
CA TRP A 167 -16.32 -17.06 -19.23
C TRP A 167 -17.49 -16.08 -19.16
N VAL A 168 -18.36 -16.24 -18.15
CA VAL A 168 -19.57 -15.42 -17.96
C VAL A 168 -19.44 -14.59 -16.69
N VAL A 169 -19.46 -13.27 -16.83
CA VAL A 169 -19.45 -12.35 -15.69
C VAL A 169 -20.79 -12.41 -14.96
N LYS A 170 -20.77 -12.59 -13.63
CA LYS A 170 -21.97 -12.73 -12.80
C LYS A 170 -22.23 -11.53 -11.90
N ALA A 171 -21.19 -10.98 -11.32
CA ALA A 171 -21.29 -9.79 -10.49
C ALA A 171 -19.96 -9.04 -10.49
N MET A 172 -20.01 -7.74 -10.22
CA MET A 172 -18.84 -6.89 -10.03
C MET A 172 -19.12 -5.89 -8.92
N CYS A 173 -18.09 -5.55 -8.15
CA CYS A 173 -18.12 -4.47 -7.19
C CYS A 173 -16.95 -3.53 -7.49
N VAL A 174 -17.29 -2.26 -7.67
CA VAL A 174 -16.34 -1.14 -7.74
C VAL A 174 -16.93 -0.05 -6.84
N PRO A 175 -16.50 0.07 -5.58
CA PRO A 175 -17.14 0.98 -4.62
C PRO A 175 -17.17 2.44 -5.10
N THR A 176 -16.15 2.85 -5.86
CA THR A 176 -16.00 4.20 -6.38
C THR A 176 -16.87 4.48 -7.62
N ASP A 177 -17.29 3.44 -8.35
CA ASP A 177 -18.08 3.59 -9.59
C ASP A 177 -19.04 2.40 -9.78
N PRO A 178 -20.18 2.38 -9.06
CA PRO A 178 -21.18 1.31 -9.17
C PRO A 178 -21.85 1.23 -10.55
N GLU A 179 -21.95 2.36 -11.27
CA GLU A 179 -22.52 2.40 -12.62
C GLU A 179 -21.62 1.65 -13.61
N TRP A 180 -20.31 1.88 -13.54
CA TRP A 180 -19.34 1.18 -14.36
C TRP A 180 -19.27 -0.32 -14.04
N ALA A 181 -19.40 -0.71 -12.76
CA ALA A 181 -19.52 -2.12 -12.38
C ALA A 181 -20.73 -2.78 -13.06
N SER A 182 -21.86 -2.06 -13.14
CA SER A 182 -23.07 -2.55 -13.80
C SER A 182 -22.90 -2.65 -15.32
N GLU A 183 -22.25 -1.68 -15.96
CA GLU A 183 -21.92 -1.70 -17.40
C GLU A 183 -21.05 -2.93 -17.75
N ILE A 184 -20.02 -3.22 -16.95
CA ILE A 184 -19.15 -4.39 -17.18
C ILE A 184 -19.91 -5.70 -17.04
N VAL A 185 -20.78 -5.82 -16.02
CA VAL A 185 -21.58 -7.04 -15.83
C VAL A 185 -22.52 -7.24 -17.03
N GLN A 186 -23.16 -6.18 -17.51
CA GLN A 186 -24.04 -6.25 -18.66
C GLN A 186 -23.28 -6.71 -19.91
N VAL A 187 -22.18 -6.04 -20.27
CA VAL A 187 -21.38 -6.39 -21.46
C VAL A 187 -20.83 -7.81 -21.35
N GLY A 188 -20.34 -8.22 -20.17
CA GLY A 188 -19.79 -9.56 -19.94
C GLY A 188 -20.84 -10.69 -19.93
N GLN A 189 -22.13 -10.35 -19.82
CA GLN A 189 -23.24 -11.30 -19.97
C GLN A 189 -23.76 -11.38 -21.41
N GLU A 190 -23.78 -10.25 -22.12
CA GLU A 190 -24.22 -10.18 -23.52
C GLU A 190 -23.18 -10.78 -24.49
N HIS A 191 -21.89 -10.70 -24.15
CA HIS A 191 -20.78 -11.16 -24.98
C HIS A 191 -19.74 -11.98 -24.18
N PRO A 192 -20.09 -13.20 -23.74
CA PRO A 192 -19.15 -14.07 -23.02
C PRO A 192 -17.99 -14.51 -23.93
N ASN A 193 -16.77 -14.47 -23.39
CA ASN A 193 -15.59 -14.95 -24.13
C ASN A 193 -15.51 -16.48 -24.06
N PRO A 194 -15.27 -17.17 -25.20
CA PRO A 194 -15.02 -18.60 -25.24
C PRO A 194 -13.63 -18.99 -24.70
#